data_AF-A0A5R9DSY5-F1
#
_entry.id   AF-A0A5R9DSY5-F1
#
_cell.length_a   1.000
_cell.length_b   1.000
_cell.length_c   1.000
_cell.angle_alpha   90.00
_cell.angle_beta   90.00
_cell.angle_gamma   90.00
#
_symmetry.space_group_name_H-M   'P 1'
#
loop_
_entity.id
_entity.type
_entity.pdbx_description
1 polymer ?
#
loop_
_entity_poly.entity_id
_entity_poly.type
_entity_poly.pdbx_seq_one_letter_code
_entity_poly.pdbx_strand_id
1 'polypeptide(L)'
;MTPAPMDCRTEADVMSAALGAHGYPAYPYGEGGVTALAVPLNPTVSGDDVLCHPHVLIASGESADRPVAEHDAPWAASLYEPGHEFVDVVYTGDPVHGIAEDARPR
;
A
#
# COMPACT_ATOMS: atom_id res chain seq x y z
N MET A 1 -9.40 22.93 25.41
CA MET A 1 -9.27 21.56 24.85
C MET A 1 -8.92 21.72 23.38
N THR A 2 -7.65 21.54 23.03
CA THR A 2 -7.25 21.36 21.64
C THR A 2 -7.72 19.97 21.22
N PRO A 3 -8.50 19.81 20.14
CA PRO A 3 -8.81 18.47 19.65
C PRO A 3 -7.48 17.76 19.35
N ALA A 4 -7.35 16.50 19.77
CA ALA A 4 -6.25 15.66 19.33
C ALA A 4 -6.22 15.69 17.79
N PRO A 5 -5.04 15.68 17.14
CA PRO A 5 -5.01 15.53 15.69
C PRO A 5 -5.79 14.27 15.35
N MET A 6 -6.88 14.41 14.58
CA MET A 6 -7.51 13.27 13.93
C MET A 6 -6.37 12.52 13.24
N ASP A 7 -6.28 11.20 13.45
CA ASP A 7 -5.17 10.38 13.00
C ASP A 7 -5.03 10.51 11.47
N CYS A 8 -4.22 11.47 11.00
CA CYS A 8 -4.03 11.80 9.58
C CYS A 8 -3.18 10.76 8.85
N ARG A 9 -2.90 9.61 9.49
CA ARG A 9 -2.17 8.52 8.86
C ARG A 9 -2.98 7.98 7.69
N THR A 10 -2.35 7.99 6.53
CA THR A 10 -2.85 7.35 5.33
C THR A 10 -2.65 5.85 5.44
N GLU A 11 -3.34 5.09 4.60
CA GLU A 11 -3.13 3.64 4.54
C GLU A 11 -1.71 3.32 4.07
N ALA A 12 -1.15 4.14 3.17
CA ALA A 12 0.23 4.07 2.76
C ALA A 12 1.19 4.19 3.97
N ASP A 13 0.93 5.08 4.92
CA ASP A 13 1.76 5.23 6.12
C ASP A 13 1.75 3.97 7.00
N VAL A 14 0.57 3.39 7.21
CA VAL A 14 0.39 2.19 8.03
C VAL A 14 1.04 0.98 7.37
N MET A 15 0.78 0.77 6.08
CA MET A 15 1.34 -0.34 5.31
C MET A 15 2.86 -0.22 5.17
N SER A 16 3.38 0.98 4.90
CA SER A 16 4.83 1.22 4.81
C SER A 16 5.52 0.93 6.15
N ALA A 17 4.92 1.31 7.28
CA ALA A 17 5.46 1.00 8.59
C ALA A 17 5.48 -0.52 8.86
N ALA A 18 4.41 -1.23 8.51
CA ALA A 18 4.32 -2.68 8.66
C ALA A 18 5.35 -3.41 7.79
N LEU A 19 5.45 -3.07 6.50
CA LEU A 19 6.43 -3.64 5.58
C LEU A 19 7.87 -3.34 6.02
N GLY A 20 8.14 -2.12 6.49
CA GLY A 20 9.42 -1.73 7.04
C GLY A 20 9.83 -2.56 8.26
N ALA A 21 8.89 -2.89 9.15
CA ALA A 21 9.13 -3.79 10.29
C ALA A 21 9.50 -5.23 9.85
N HIS A 22 9.10 -5.64 8.64
CA HIS A 22 9.45 -6.91 8.03
C HIS A 22 10.66 -6.83 7.07
N GLY A 23 11.31 -5.68 6.95
CA GLY A 23 12.49 -5.49 6.11
C GLY A 23 12.21 -5.26 4.62
N TYR A 24 10.96 -4.92 4.27
CA TYR A 24 10.56 -4.58 2.90
C TYR A 24 10.40 -3.08 2.76
N PRO A 25 11.15 -2.41 1.86
CA PRO A 25 10.87 -1.03 1.53
C PRO A 25 9.56 -0.94 0.74
N ALA A 26 8.84 0.16 0.92
CA ALA A 26 7.64 0.49 0.17
C ALA A 26 7.78 1.92 -0.35
N TYR A 27 7.48 2.12 -1.63
CA TYR A 27 7.64 3.41 -2.30
C TYR A 27 6.30 3.90 -2.82
N PRO A 28 5.97 5.19 -2.65
CA PRO A 28 4.75 5.75 -3.23
C PRO A 28 4.74 5.57 -4.74
N TYR A 29 3.61 5.11 -5.27
CA TYR A 29 3.34 5.01 -6.70
C TYR A 29 2.03 5.75 -7.02
N GLY A 30 2.03 6.47 -8.14
CA GLY A 30 0.84 7.16 -8.62
C GLY A 30 0.84 7.29 -10.13
N GLU A 31 -0.21 6.78 -10.78
CA GLU A 31 -0.40 6.89 -12.22
C GLU A 31 -1.90 6.87 -12.55
N GLY A 32 -2.32 7.69 -13.53
CA GLY A 32 -3.70 7.66 -14.00
C GLY A 32 -4.78 8.00 -12.96
N GLY A 33 -4.40 8.64 -11.84
CA GLY A 33 -5.32 8.93 -10.73
C GLY A 33 -5.42 7.82 -9.67
N VAL A 34 -4.70 6.72 -9.85
CA VAL A 34 -4.57 5.64 -8.86
C VAL A 34 -3.34 5.90 -8.00
N THR A 35 -3.44 5.68 -6.68
CA THR A 35 -2.29 5.72 -5.76
C THR A 35 -2.11 4.36 -5.09
N ALA A 36 -0.86 3.91 -4.98
CA ALA A 36 -0.48 2.62 -4.42
C ALA A 36 0.90 2.68 -3.75
N LEU A 37 1.31 1.58 -3.14
CA LEU A 37 2.69 1.34 -2.71
C LEU A 37 3.35 0.31 -3.63
N ALA A 38 4.48 0.67 -4.23
CA ALA A 38 5.36 -0.24 -4.94
C ALA A 38 6.36 -0.88 -3.98
N VAL A 39 6.33 -2.21 -3.90
CA VAL A 39 7.18 -3.03 -3.03
C VAL A 39 8.04 -3.93 -3.90
N PRO A 40 9.37 -3.73 -3.98
CA PRO A 40 10.21 -4.63 -4.76
C PRO A 40 10.29 -6.01 -4.10
N LEU A 41 10.31 -7.06 -4.93
CA LEU A 41 10.55 -8.43 -4.42
C LEU A 41 11.98 -8.62 -3.91
N ASN A 42 12.92 -7.80 -4.39
CA ASN A 42 14.26 -7.68 -3.83
C ASN A 42 14.34 -6.40 -2.97
N PRO A 43 14.47 -6.49 -1.63
CA PRO A 43 14.43 -5.33 -0.74
C PRO A 43 15.64 -4.40 -0.87
N THR A 44 16.67 -4.75 -1.64
CA THR A 44 17.80 -3.85 -1.92
C THR A 44 17.54 -2.89 -3.09
N VAL A 45 16.43 -3.05 -3.81
CA VAL A 45 16.08 -2.20 -4.95
C VAL A 45 15.62 -0.83 -4.47
N SER A 46 16.14 0.21 -5.10
CA SER A 46 15.83 1.61 -4.79
C SER A 46 14.41 1.98 -5.26
N GLY A 47 13.87 3.07 -4.74
CA GLY A 47 12.56 3.58 -5.19
C GLY A 47 12.57 4.03 -6.64
N ASP A 48 13.68 4.60 -7.11
CA ASP A 48 13.83 5.08 -8.49
C ASP A 48 13.85 3.92 -9.50
N ASP A 49 14.29 2.73 -9.08
CA ASP A 49 14.43 1.55 -9.92
C ASP A 49 13.29 0.54 -9.76
N VAL A 50 12.38 0.73 -8.80
CA VAL A 50 11.40 -0.31 -8.41
C VAL A 50 10.59 -0.84 -9.59
N LEU A 51 10.20 0.03 -10.53
CA LEU A 51 9.40 -0.32 -11.70
C LEU A 51 10.20 -1.08 -12.77
N CYS A 52 11.53 -1.03 -12.72
CA CYS A 52 12.44 -1.79 -13.59
C CYS A 52 12.75 -3.19 -13.05
N HIS A 53 12.17 -3.58 -11.90
CA HIS A 53 12.36 -4.87 -11.27
C HIS A 53 10.99 -5.53 -10.97
N PRO A 54 10.95 -6.85 -10.69
CA PRO A 54 9.72 -7.46 -10.22
C PRO A 54 9.26 -6.83 -8.90
N HIS A 55 8.03 -6.38 -8.85
CA HIS A 55 7.47 -5.66 -7.72
C HIS A 55 5.98 -5.97 -7.55
N VAL A 56 5.47 -5.65 -6.37
CA VAL A 56 4.04 -5.71 -6.06
C VAL A 56 3.53 -4.28 -5.89
N LEU A 57 2.38 -3.99 -6.47
CA LEU A 57 1.58 -2.83 -6.09
C LEU A 57 0.57 -3.24 -5.02
N ILE A 58 0.58 -2.53 -3.89
CA ILE A 58 -0.37 -2.71 -2.80
C ILE A 58 -1.25 -1.46 -2.70
N ALA A 59 -2.56 -1.64 -2.77
CA ALA A 59 -3.54 -0.56 -2.67
C ALA A 59 -4.85 -1.04 -2.02
N SER A 60 -5.60 -0.10 -1.47
CA SER A 60 -6.97 -0.28 -0.97
C SER A 60 -7.95 0.27 -2.01
N GLY A 61 -8.38 -0.56 -2.95
CA GLY A 61 -9.12 -0.09 -4.13
C GLY A 61 -8.25 0.81 -5.04
N GLU A 62 -8.72 2.02 -5.32
CA GLU A 62 -8.07 2.96 -6.26
C GLU A 62 -7.18 4.02 -5.60
N SER A 63 -7.11 4.07 -4.26
CA SER A 63 -6.34 5.10 -3.56
C SER A 63 -5.70 4.55 -2.29
N ALA A 64 -4.40 4.79 -2.11
CA ALA A 64 -3.64 4.48 -0.90
C ALA A 64 -3.26 5.73 -0.07
N ASP A 65 -3.57 6.93 -0.58
CA ASP A 65 -3.20 8.23 0.00
C ASP A 65 -4.33 8.91 0.80
N ARG A 66 -5.46 8.21 1.01
CA ARG A 66 -6.57 8.73 1.79
C ARG A 66 -6.44 8.35 3.27
N PRO A 67 -7.09 9.10 4.18
CA PRO A 67 -7.10 8.75 5.60
C PRO A 67 -7.70 7.36 5.84
N VAL A 68 -7.08 6.56 6.71
CA VAL A 68 -7.52 5.20 7.05
C VAL A 68 -8.98 5.12 7.50
N ALA A 69 -9.48 6.17 8.16
CA ALA A 69 -10.85 6.24 8.65
C ALA A 69 -11.92 6.37 7.54
N GLU A 70 -11.52 6.57 6.29
CA GLU A 70 -12.41 6.82 5.14
C GLU A 70 -12.39 5.68 4.11
N HIS A 71 -11.83 4.52 4.47
CA HIS A 71 -11.69 3.38 3.58
C HIS A 71 -12.48 2.14 4.03
N ASP A 72 -13.33 1.69 3.11
CA ASP A 72 -14.12 0.45 3.23
C ASP A 72 -13.62 -0.64 2.26
N ALA A 73 -12.64 -0.34 1.40
CA ALA A 73 -12.12 -1.27 0.41
C ALA A 73 -11.10 -2.23 1.04
N PRO A 74 -11.08 -3.51 0.62
CA PRO A 74 -10.05 -4.44 1.06
C PRO A 74 -8.71 -4.13 0.41
N TRP A 75 -7.63 -4.53 1.07
CA TRP A 75 -6.29 -4.54 0.48
C TRP A 75 -6.25 -5.47 -0.74
N ALA A 76 -5.60 -5.03 -1.80
CA ALA A 76 -5.21 -5.88 -2.92
C ALA A 76 -3.70 -5.75 -3.16
N ALA A 77 -3.09 -6.84 -3.60
CA ALA A 77 -1.70 -6.89 -4.00
C ALA A 77 -1.59 -7.49 -5.40
N SER A 78 -1.02 -6.74 -6.33
CA SER A 78 -0.87 -7.11 -7.73
C SER A 78 0.60 -7.22 -8.08
N LEU A 79 1.00 -8.32 -8.71
CA LEU A 79 2.37 -8.61 -9.15
C LEU A 79 2.63 -8.03 -10.53
N TYR A 80 3.81 -7.42 -10.67
CA TYR A 80 4.29 -6.83 -11.91
C TYR A 80 5.69 -7.34 -12.27
N GLU A 81 5.93 -7.48 -13.57
CA GLU A 81 7.23 -7.76 -14.18
C GLU A 81 8.06 -6.46 -14.39
N PRO A 82 9.37 -6.57 -14.65
CA PRO A 82 10.22 -5.44 -15.02
C PRO A 82 9.62 -4.62 -16.17
N GLY A 83 9.55 -3.30 -16.00
CA GLY A 83 8.89 -2.41 -16.96
C GLY A 83 7.41 -2.14 -16.64
N HIS A 84 6.96 -2.52 -15.43
CA HIS A 84 5.61 -2.29 -14.94
C HIS A 84 4.52 -2.99 -15.77
N GLU A 85 4.80 -4.21 -16.23
CA GLU A 85 3.82 -5.07 -16.90
C GLU A 85 3.07 -5.91 -15.86
N PHE A 86 1.73 -5.84 -15.89
CA PHE A 86 0.88 -6.59 -14.96
C PHE A 86 0.97 -8.10 -15.23
N VAL A 87 1.13 -8.89 -14.16
CA VAL A 87 1.19 -10.35 -14.22
C VAL A 87 -0.07 -10.97 -13.64
N ASP A 88 -0.36 -10.72 -12.36
CA ASP A 88 -1.48 -11.33 -11.64
C ASP A 88 -1.85 -10.57 -10.36
N VAL A 89 -3.03 -10.84 -9.81
CA VAL A 89 -3.41 -10.43 -8.45
C VAL A 89 -3.02 -11.56 -7.49
N VAL A 90 -2.04 -11.31 -6.62
CA VAL A 90 -1.49 -12.32 -5.71
C VAL A 90 -2.20 -12.33 -4.35
N TYR A 91 -2.92 -11.26 -4.02
CA TYR A 91 -3.74 -11.19 -2.81
C TYR A 91 -4.92 -10.25 -3.02
N THR A 92 -6.08 -10.67 -2.52
CA THR A 92 -7.27 -9.82 -2.35
C THR A 92 -7.81 -10.06 -0.96
N GLY A 93 -7.91 -9.00 -0.17
CA GLY A 93 -8.47 -9.00 1.17
C GLY A 93 -9.97 -9.26 1.14
N ASP A 94 -10.51 -9.64 2.31
CA ASP A 94 -11.93 -9.90 2.45
C ASP A 94 -12.74 -8.59 2.33
N PRO A 95 -13.71 -8.48 1.41
CA PRO A 95 -14.52 -7.27 1.24
C PRO A 95 -15.36 -6.91 2.47
N VAL A 96 -15.49 -7.81 3.45
CA VAL A 96 -16.22 -7.57 4.71
C VAL A 96 -15.31 -6.96 5.78
N HIS A 97 -13.98 -7.05 5.64
CA HIS A 97 -13.00 -6.53 6.60
C HIS A 97 -12.23 -5.35 5.99
N GLY A 98 -12.69 -4.13 6.32
CA GLY A 98 -12.04 -2.88 5.90
C GLY A 98 -10.85 -2.51 6.78
N ILE A 99 -9.98 -1.66 6.26
CA ILE A 99 -8.68 -1.29 6.89
C ILE A 99 -8.88 -0.55 8.22
N ALA A 100 -10.01 0.12 8.39
CA ALA A 100 -10.39 0.76 9.64
C ALA A 100 -10.53 -0.21 10.83
N GLU A 101 -10.76 -1.51 10.58
CA GLU A 101 -10.80 -2.52 11.63
C GLU A 101 -9.40 -3.05 11.97
N ASP A 102 -8.55 -3.25 10.96
CA ASP A 102 -7.16 -3.74 11.12
C ASP A 102 -6.21 -2.69 11.71
N ALA A 103 -6.47 -1.40 11.49
CA ALA A 103 -5.64 -0.31 12.00
C ALA A 103 -5.92 0.05 13.47
N ARG A 104 -6.89 -0.59 14.14
CA ARG A 104 -7.16 -0.33 15.56
C ARG A 104 -6.05 -0.94 16.42
N PRO A 105 -5.41 -0.17 17.32
CA PRO A 105 -4.49 -0.74 18.29
C PRO A 105 -5.26 -1.75 19.17
N ARG A 106 -4.74 -2.98 19.27
CA ARG A 106 -5.20 -3.97 20.26
C ARG A 106 -4.65 -3.66 21.64
#